data_AF-A0A3D5H9D2-F1
#
_entry.id   AF-A0A3D5H9D2-F1
#
_cell.length_a   1.000
_cell.length_b   1.000
_cell.length_c   1.000
_cell.angle_alpha   90.00
_cell.angle_beta   90.00
_cell.angle_gamma   90.00
#
_symmetry.space_group_name_H-M   'P 1'
#
loop_
_entity.id
_entity.type
_entity.pdbx_description
1 polymer ?
#
loop_
_entity_poly.entity_id
_entity_poly.type
_entity_poly.pdbx_seq_one_letter_code
_entity_poly.pdbx_strand_id
1 'polypeptide(L)'
;MPAYILIKAVDGWTPADPMVYQKGYPVVVMETDQYVGAQVLPTFVQLVISDATVDDVKHYAKVWMREVDWEIIASNLSIDGHRLRVFTKASLVSASGLNSLTREKVEAFLNKWGASIISVAANSVTFDILISHAIQSDGFWDRDVSDFVFTETGYVQTGGIHTTEANYSSVAEANPNNVAAAIVRAGGTVINNDAINKKMTFTIPRSTVLDKFKGDVGEKTYGPFACRATILTPAAVDAIIAAGGNITRTKAQVASYLHDRLTD
;
A
#
# COMPACT_ATOMS: atom_id res chain seq x y z
N MET A 1 2.35 32.67 0.36
CA MET A 1 1.06 33.33 0.08
C MET A 1 -0.08 32.37 0.38
N PRO A 2 -1.33 32.84 0.59
CA PRO A 2 -2.49 31.97 0.72
C PRO A 2 -2.62 31.04 -0.49
N ALA A 3 -3.03 29.81 -0.24
CA ALA A 3 -3.25 28.84 -1.30
C ALA A 3 -4.69 28.88 -1.79
N TYR A 4 -4.84 28.48 -3.04
CA TYR A 4 -6.11 28.38 -3.72
C TYR A 4 -6.27 26.99 -4.32
N ILE A 5 -7.48 26.43 -4.20
CA ILE A 5 -7.83 25.10 -4.70
C ILE A 5 -9.01 25.20 -5.67
N LEU A 6 -8.83 24.64 -6.87
CA LEU A 6 -9.90 24.38 -7.81
C LEU A 6 -10.55 23.04 -7.51
N ILE A 7 -11.87 23.06 -7.35
CA ILE A 7 -12.66 21.88 -7.00
C ILE A 7 -13.69 21.63 -8.09
N LYS A 8 -13.84 20.37 -8.51
CA LYS A 8 -14.86 19.98 -9.49
C LYS A 8 -16.26 20.20 -8.91
N ALA A 9 -17.13 20.89 -9.62
CA ALA A 9 -18.47 21.24 -9.12
C ALA A 9 -19.60 20.29 -9.60
N VAL A 10 -19.32 19.49 -10.63
CA VAL A 10 -20.24 18.51 -11.22
C VAL A 10 -19.48 17.23 -11.58
N ASP A 11 -20.14 16.08 -11.52
CA ASP A 11 -19.57 14.84 -12.04
C ASP A 11 -19.31 14.97 -13.54
N GLY A 12 -18.18 14.48 -14.03
CA GLY A 12 -17.93 14.50 -15.46
C GLY A 12 -16.57 13.99 -15.88
N TRP A 13 -16.54 13.50 -17.12
CA TRP A 13 -15.31 13.14 -17.81
C TRP A 13 -14.56 14.40 -18.26
N THR A 14 -13.23 14.36 -18.19
CA THR A 14 -12.38 15.40 -18.79
C THR A 14 -11.42 14.74 -19.77
N PRO A 15 -11.24 15.26 -21.00
CA PRO A 15 -10.38 14.66 -22.01
C PRO A 15 -8.91 14.49 -21.62
N ALA A 16 -8.43 15.24 -20.63
CA ALA A 16 -7.03 15.27 -20.22
C ALA A 16 -6.67 14.21 -19.16
N ASP A 17 -7.65 13.48 -18.60
CA ASP A 17 -7.40 12.48 -17.57
C ASP A 17 -8.43 11.34 -17.70
N PRO A 18 -8.03 10.09 -17.98
CA PRO A 18 -8.95 8.98 -18.23
C PRO A 18 -9.75 8.54 -16.99
N MET A 19 -9.54 9.15 -15.82
CA MET A 19 -10.32 8.90 -14.60
C MET A 19 -11.48 9.90 -14.49
N VAL A 20 -12.71 9.41 -14.29
CA VAL A 20 -13.92 10.24 -14.11
C VAL A 20 -13.76 11.10 -12.86
N TYR A 21 -13.70 12.43 -13.02
CA TYR A 21 -13.71 13.35 -11.89
C TYR A 21 -15.13 13.44 -11.32
N GLN A 22 -15.28 13.19 -10.03
CA GLN A 22 -16.51 13.44 -9.29
C GLN A 22 -16.55 14.85 -8.72
N LYS A 23 -17.77 15.34 -8.47
CA LYS A 23 -18.03 16.56 -7.71
C LYS A 23 -17.29 16.51 -6.37
N GLY A 24 -16.60 17.59 -6.03
CA GLY A 24 -15.82 17.71 -4.81
C GLY A 24 -14.34 17.37 -4.95
N TYR A 25 -13.88 16.85 -6.10
CA TYR A 25 -12.45 16.58 -6.26
C TYR A 25 -11.59 17.84 -6.40
N PRO A 26 -10.52 17.98 -5.62
CA PRO A 26 -9.47 18.96 -5.85
C PRO A 26 -8.72 18.63 -7.14
N VAL A 27 -8.70 19.57 -8.09
CA VAL A 27 -8.14 19.37 -9.43
C VAL A 27 -6.78 20.05 -9.53
N VAL A 28 -6.68 21.30 -9.04
CA VAL A 28 -5.45 22.10 -9.09
C VAL A 28 -5.29 22.85 -7.76
N VAL A 29 -4.05 22.98 -7.31
CA VAL A 29 -3.65 23.84 -6.20
C VAL A 29 -2.60 24.83 -6.72
N MET A 30 -2.79 26.11 -6.43
CA MET A 30 -1.92 27.18 -6.92
C MET A 30 -1.97 28.39 -5.98
N GLU A 31 -1.08 29.36 -6.18
CA GLU A 31 -1.06 30.62 -5.44
C GLU A 31 -2.21 31.54 -5.90
N THR A 32 -2.72 32.38 -5.00
CA THR A 32 -3.89 33.24 -5.28
C THR A 32 -3.68 34.30 -6.36
N ASP A 33 -2.43 34.62 -6.70
CA ASP A 33 -2.05 35.61 -7.71
C ASP A 33 -1.88 35.01 -9.12
N GLN A 34 -1.91 33.68 -9.24
CA GLN A 34 -1.81 33.02 -10.53
C GLN A 34 -3.15 33.10 -11.29
N TYR A 35 -3.07 33.54 -12.54
CA TYR A 35 -4.22 33.68 -13.43
C TYR A 35 -4.80 32.31 -13.79
N VAL A 36 -6.01 32.04 -13.34
CA VAL A 36 -6.82 30.92 -13.82
C VAL A 36 -7.59 31.43 -15.02
N GLY A 37 -7.24 30.95 -16.22
CA GLY A 37 -7.94 31.32 -17.46
C GLY A 37 -9.46 31.25 -17.32
N ALA A 38 -10.18 32.15 -17.98
CA ALA A 38 -11.63 32.36 -17.86
C ALA A 38 -12.41 31.02 -17.70
N GLN A 39 -12.62 30.61 -16.46
CA GLN A 39 -13.36 29.38 -16.18
C GLN A 39 -14.84 29.69 -16.37
N VAL A 40 -15.47 28.90 -17.22
CA VAL A 40 -16.92 28.83 -17.29
C VAL A 40 -17.40 28.19 -15.98
N LEU A 41 -17.62 29.02 -14.96
CA LEU A 41 -18.47 28.69 -13.79
C LEU A 41 -19.80 28.19 -14.38
N PRO A 42 -20.13 26.88 -14.26
CA PRO A 42 -20.21 26.10 -13.02
C PRO A 42 -19.44 24.77 -13.07
N THR A 43 -18.41 24.63 -13.92
CA THR A 43 -17.68 23.34 -14.02
C THR A 43 -16.75 23.11 -12.83
N PHE A 44 -16.25 24.20 -12.25
CA PHE A 44 -15.35 24.21 -11.09
C PHE A 44 -15.77 25.31 -10.11
N VAL A 45 -15.42 25.14 -8.84
CA VAL A 45 -15.57 26.15 -7.78
C VAL A 45 -14.22 26.43 -7.14
N GLN A 46 -14.13 27.61 -6.51
CA GLN A 46 -12.90 28.16 -5.96
C GLN A 46 -12.93 28.16 -4.44
N LEU A 47 -11.87 27.62 -3.83
CA LEU A 47 -11.67 27.63 -2.38
C LEU A 47 -10.30 28.23 -2.05
N VAL A 48 -10.32 29.40 -1.42
CA VAL A 48 -9.11 30.05 -0.89
C VAL A 48 -8.90 29.63 0.55
N ILE A 49 -7.67 29.20 0.88
CA ILE A 49 -7.27 28.81 2.24
C ILE A 49 -6.38 29.91 2.82
N SER A 50 -6.97 30.73 3.70
CA SER A 50 -6.37 32.00 4.14
C SER A 50 -5.12 31.86 5.01
N ASP A 51 -4.94 30.70 5.65
CA ASP A 51 -3.86 30.40 6.61
C ASP A 51 -2.94 29.25 6.15
N ALA A 52 -2.86 28.99 4.84
CA ALA A 52 -2.03 27.93 4.27
C ALA A 52 -1.23 28.37 3.04
N THR A 53 -0.04 27.80 2.87
CA THR A 53 0.76 27.91 1.65
C THR A 53 0.37 26.85 0.63
N VAL A 54 0.77 27.00 -0.64
CA VAL A 54 0.54 25.96 -1.66
C VAL A 54 1.16 24.63 -1.24
N ASP A 55 2.36 24.66 -0.65
CA ASP A 55 3.01 23.46 -0.14
C ASP A 55 2.21 22.78 0.98
N ASP A 56 1.53 23.55 1.81
CA ASP A 56 0.68 23.01 2.87
C ASP A 56 -0.53 22.27 2.32
N VAL A 57 -1.05 22.62 1.14
CA VAL A 57 -2.36 22.12 0.67
C VAL A 57 -2.31 21.36 -0.66
N LYS A 58 -1.15 21.34 -1.34
CA LYS A 58 -0.94 20.57 -2.59
C LYS A 58 -1.25 19.09 -2.44
N HIS A 59 -1.17 18.57 -1.22
CA HIS A 59 -1.48 17.17 -0.93
C HIS A 59 -2.96 16.82 -1.14
N TYR A 60 -3.89 17.77 -1.04
CA TYR A 60 -5.32 17.53 -1.30
C TYR A 60 -5.63 17.20 -2.77
N ALA A 61 -4.82 17.70 -3.71
CA ALA A 61 -4.97 17.43 -5.15
C ALA A 61 -4.11 16.26 -5.63
N LYS A 62 -3.42 15.54 -4.74
CA LYS A 62 -2.68 14.35 -5.14
C LYS A 62 -3.64 13.20 -5.44
N VAL A 63 -3.27 12.44 -6.48
CA VAL A 63 -3.86 11.12 -6.72
C VAL A 63 -3.69 10.28 -5.46
N TRP A 64 -4.71 9.49 -5.13
CA TRP A 64 -4.58 8.64 -3.97
C TRP A 64 -3.63 7.48 -4.29
N MET A 65 -2.43 7.56 -3.72
CA MET A 65 -1.42 6.51 -3.72
C MET A 65 -0.95 6.36 -2.27
N ARG A 66 -0.92 5.14 -1.74
CA ARG A 66 -0.26 4.90 -0.46
C ARG A 66 1.22 4.65 -0.76
N GLU A 67 2.08 5.67 -0.68
CA GLU A 67 3.52 5.38 -0.69
C GLU A 67 3.91 4.79 0.67
N VAL A 68 3.87 3.46 0.74
CA VAL A 68 4.43 2.71 1.85
C VAL A 68 5.83 2.29 1.44
N ASP A 69 6.74 2.51 2.36
CA ASP A 69 8.14 2.13 2.24
C ASP A 69 8.47 1.11 3.31
N TRP A 70 9.63 0.46 3.19
CA TRP A 70 10.09 -0.51 4.16
C TRP A 70 11.61 -0.52 4.30
N GLU A 71 12.08 -0.93 5.46
CA GLU A 71 13.51 -1.09 5.74
C GLU A 71 13.77 -2.27 6.67
N ILE A 72 15.00 -2.79 6.61
CA ILE A 72 15.52 -3.75 7.58
C ILE A 72 16.20 -2.94 8.69
N ILE A 73 15.70 -3.05 9.92
CA ILE A 73 16.25 -2.37 11.09
C ILE A 73 17.32 -3.23 11.78
N ALA A 74 17.12 -4.54 11.80
CA ALA A 74 18.07 -5.49 12.39
C ALA A 74 18.05 -6.81 11.63
N SER A 75 19.14 -7.56 11.71
CA SER A 75 19.25 -8.89 11.12
C SER A 75 20.05 -9.80 12.03
N ASN A 76 19.60 -11.05 12.16
CA ASN A 76 20.31 -12.13 12.80
C ASN A 76 20.56 -13.24 11.76
N LEU A 77 21.76 -13.24 11.20
CA LEU A 77 22.14 -14.16 10.13
C LEU A 77 22.28 -15.62 10.58
N SER A 78 22.35 -15.92 11.88
CA SER A 78 22.48 -17.32 12.32
C SER A 78 21.18 -18.11 12.17
N ILE A 79 20.04 -17.43 12.16
CA ILE A 79 18.70 -17.99 12.02
C ILE A 79 17.95 -17.40 10.81
N ASP A 80 18.65 -16.64 9.98
CA ASP A 80 18.12 -15.77 8.94
C ASP A 80 16.85 -14.99 9.34
N GLY A 81 16.93 -14.36 10.51
CA GLY A 81 15.87 -13.52 11.06
C GLY A 81 16.09 -12.06 10.73
N HIS A 82 15.02 -11.35 10.34
CA HIS A 82 15.05 -9.93 10.04
C HIS A 82 13.99 -9.18 10.81
N ARG A 83 14.39 -8.06 11.41
CA ARG A 83 13.47 -7.06 11.93
C ARG A 83 13.23 -6.02 10.86
N LEU A 84 11.99 -5.89 10.45
CA LEU A 84 11.55 -5.03 9.36
C LEU A 84 10.64 -3.93 9.91
N ARG A 85 10.71 -2.75 9.31
CA ARG A 85 9.72 -1.70 9.51
C ARG A 85 9.09 -1.34 8.19
N VAL A 86 7.77 -1.36 8.17
CA VAL A 86 6.94 -0.86 7.08
C VAL A 86 6.32 0.46 7.54
N PHE A 87 6.41 1.51 6.73
CA PHE A 87 6.00 2.86 7.14
C PHE A 87 5.45 3.68 5.98
N THR A 88 4.50 4.56 6.27
CA THR A 88 4.10 5.63 5.33
C THR A 88 5.06 6.80 5.52
N LYS A 89 5.57 7.38 4.42
CA LYS A 89 6.41 8.60 4.49
C LYS A 89 5.67 9.70 5.26
N ALA A 90 6.37 10.35 6.21
CA ALA A 90 5.77 11.36 7.08
C ALA A 90 5.11 12.51 6.31
N SER A 91 5.65 12.90 5.15
CA SER A 91 5.09 13.93 4.27
C SER A 91 3.73 13.59 3.66
N LEU A 92 3.27 12.35 3.79
CA LEU A 92 1.99 11.87 3.26
C LEU A 92 0.96 11.62 4.37
N VAL A 93 1.39 11.66 5.63
CA VAL A 93 0.52 11.51 6.79
C VAL A 93 0.05 12.90 7.21
N SER A 94 -1.26 13.13 7.25
CA SER A 94 -1.78 14.43 7.70
C SER A 94 -1.59 14.60 9.21
N ALA A 95 -1.70 15.85 9.69
CA ALA A 95 -1.73 16.14 11.13
C ALA A 95 -2.90 15.45 11.88
N SER A 96 -3.94 15.01 11.17
CA SER A 96 -5.07 14.25 11.72
C SER A 96 -4.89 12.72 11.68
N GLY A 97 -3.75 12.22 11.18
CA GLY A 97 -3.51 10.77 11.03
C GLY A 97 -4.09 10.17 9.73
N LEU A 98 -4.49 11.01 8.78
CA LEU A 98 -4.89 10.58 7.44
C LEU A 98 -3.69 9.89 6.75
N ASN A 99 -3.92 8.79 6.05
CA ASN A 99 -2.88 7.92 5.46
C ASN A 99 -1.95 7.19 6.45
N SER A 100 -2.26 7.23 7.75
CA SER A 100 -1.57 6.38 8.72
C SER A 100 -1.76 4.89 8.41
N LEU A 101 -0.66 4.15 8.55
CA LEU A 101 -0.64 2.70 8.47
C LEU A 101 -1.18 2.13 9.80
N THR A 102 -2.44 1.67 9.82
CA THR A 102 -3.05 1.12 11.05
C THR A 102 -2.64 -0.33 11.27
N ARG A 103 -2.69 -0.78 12.53
CA ARG A 103 -2.36 -2.15 12.92
C ARG A 103 -3.16 -3.18 12.12
N GLU A 104 -4.47 -3.01 12.07
CA GLU A 104 -5.41 -3.97 11.48
C GLU A 104 -5.13 -4.18 9.99
N LYS A 105 -4.71 -3.11 9.29
CA LYS A 105 -4.38 -3.14 7.86
C LYS A 105 -3.12 -3.93 7.55
N VAL A 106 -2.19 -4.01 8.50
CA VAL A 106 -0.88 -4.64 8.31
C VAL A 106 -0.82 -6.02 8.96
N GLU A 107 -1.56 -6.23 10.05
CA GLU A 107 -1.55 -7.49 10.79
C GLU A 107 -2.04 -8.66 9.95
N ALA A 108 -3.13 -8.49 9.18
CA ALA A 108 -3.58 -9.52 8.24
C ALA A 108 -2.54 -9.83 7.15
N PHE A 109 -1.81 -8.81 6.67
CA PHE A 109 -0.76 -8.97 5.67
C PHE A 109 0.47 -9.69 6.25
N LEU A 110 0.93 -9.27 7.42
CA LEU A 110 2.11 -9.85 8.08
C LEU A 110 1.85 -11.28 8.55
N ASN A 111 0.64 -11.58 9.02
CA ASN A 111 0.26 -12.94 9.40
C ASN A 111 0.36 -13.90 8.21
N LYS A 112 -0.04 -13.46 7.01
CA LYS A 112 0.15 -14.25 5.77
C LYS A 112 1.62 -14.54 5.46
N TRP A 113 2.52 -13.66 5.86
CA TRP A 113 3.96 -13.82 5.68
C TRP A 113 4.66 -14.56 6.84
N GLY A 114 3.90 -15.09 7.80
CA GLY A 114 4.46 -15.75 8.99
C GLY A 114 5.26 -14.81 9.90
N ALA A 115 5.03 -13.50 9.77
CA ALA A 115 5.72 -12.48 10.54
C ALA A 115 5.04 -12.21 11.88
N SER A 116 5.83 -11.83 12.89
CA SER A 116 5.34 -11.50 14.23
C SER A 116 5.48 -10.00 14.50
N ILE A 117 4.37 -9.33 14.81
CA ILE A 117 4.39 -7.89 15.13
C ILE A 117 5.10 -7.65 16.45
N ILE A 118 6.05 -6.71 16.44
CA ILE A 118 6.80 -6.27 17.63
C ILE A 118 6.23 -4.97 18.18
N SER A 119 5.98 -3.99 17.30
CA SER A 119 5.46 -2.70 17.73
C SER A 119 4.69 -1.99 16.60
N VAL A 120 3.75 -1.14 17.02
CA VAL A 120 2.96 -0.29 16.14
C VAL A 120 3.11 1.15 16.61
N ALA A 121 3.46 2.04 15.69
CA ALA A 121 3.46 3.48 15.88
C ALA A 121 2.42 4.11 14.94
N ALA A 122 2.19 5.43 15.07
CA ALA A 122 1.16 6.14 14.31
C ALA A 122 1.29 6.04 12.79
N ASN A 123 2.49 5.76 12.26
CA ASN A 123 2.75 5.67 10.82
C ASN A 123 3.68 4.51 10.43
N SER A 124 3.99 3.60 11.34
CA SER A 124 4.91 2.50 11.07
C SER A 124 4.58 1.27 11.89
N VAL A 125 4.79 0.09 11.30
CA VAL A 125 4.72 -1.20 12.00
C VAL A 125 6.08 -1.86 11.91
N THR A 126 6.58 -2.31 13.07
CA THR A 126 7.82 -3.10 13.16
C THR A 126 7.46 -4.55 13.48
N PHE A 127 8.09 -5.48 12.77
CA PHE A 127 7.84 -6.91 12.91
C PHE A 127 9.11 -7.71 12.67
N ASP A 128 9.12 -8.93 13.18
CA ASP A 128 10.17 -9.91 12.93
C ASP A 128 9.68 -10.96 11.94
N ILE A 129 10.52 -11.27 10.95
CA ILE A 129 10.30 -12.37 10.01
C ILE A 129 11.49 -13.32 10.06
N LEU A 130 11.21 -14.62 10.07
CA LEU A 130 12.22 -15.65 9.79
C LEU A 130 12.02 -16.06 8.35
N ILE A 131 13.08 -16.05 7.54
CA ILE A 131 12.99 -16.43 6.12
C ILE A 131 12.46 -17.86 5.98
N SER A 132 12.88 -18.75 6.88
CA SER A 132 12.37 -20.12 6.94
C SER A 132 10.87 -20.19 7.17
N HIS A 133 10.29 -19.33 8.02
CA HIS A 133 8.84 -19.26 8.25
C HIS A 133 8.10 -18.62 7.07
N ALA A 134 8.68 -17.58 6.46
CA ALA A 134 8.11 -16.93 5.28
C ALA A 134 7.96 -17.92 4.11
N ILE A 135 8.94 -18.79 3.88
CA ILE A 135 8.86 -19.85 2.86
C ILE A 135 7.68 -20.81 3.11
N GLN A 136 7.25 -20.96 4.36
CA GLN A 136 6.17 -21.87 4.77
C GLN A 136 4.79 -21.20 4.78
N SER A 137 4.73 -19.91 4.49
CA SER A 137 3.53 -19.10 4.68
C SER A 137 2.81 -18.81 3.36
N ASP A 138 1.50 -18.58 3.45
CA ASP A 138 0.64 -18.30 2.30
C ASP A 138 1.12 -17.11 1.46
N GLY A 139 1.65 -16.07 2.13
CA GLY A 139 2.14 -14.85 1.51
C GLY A 139 3.25 -15.10 0.49
N PHE A 140 4.17 -16.03 0.79
CA PHE A 140 5.23 -16.36 -0.16
C PHE A 140 4.70 -17.10 -1.40
N TRP A 141 3.67 -17.95 -1.23
CA TRP A 141 3.11 -18.75 -2.32
C TRP A 141 1.95 -18.09 -3.07
N ASP A 142 1.46 -16.96 -2.56
CA ASP A 142 0.23 -16.27 -3.00
C ASP A 142 -0.96 -17.24 -3.13
N ARG A 143 -1.07 -18.16 -2.17
CA ARG A 143 -2.14 -19.17 -2.08
C ARG A 143 -2.15 -19.76 -0.68
N ASP A 144 -3.27 -20.35 -0.31
CA ASP A 144 -3.36 -21.19 0.87
C ASP A 144 -2.44 -22.41 0.73
N VAL A 145 -1.52 -22.58 1.69
CA VAL A 145 -0.63 -23.74 1.78
C VAL A 145 -0.83 -24.54 3.07
N SER A 146 -1.96 -24.37 3.75
CA SER A 146 -2.29 -25.09 4.99
C SER A 146 -2.31 -26.61 4.86
N ASP A 147 -2.59 -27.12 3.65
CA ASP A 147 -2.53 -28.56 3.35
C ASP A 147 -1.11 -29.09 3.10
N PHE A 148 -0.09 -28.22 3.09
CA PHE A 148 1.32 -28.59 2.98
C PHE A 148 1.98 -28.56 4.35
N VAL A 149 2.80 -29.57 4.63
CA VAL A 149 3.70 -29.56 5.79
C VAL A 149 5.10 -29.26 5.29
N PHE A 150 5.61 -28.08 5.63
CA PHE A 150 6.97 -27.69 5.30
C PHE A 150 7.90 -27.99 6.48
N THR A 151 9.13 -28.43 6.18
CA THR A 151 10.17 -28.66 7.18
C THR A 151 11.50 -28.16 6.64
N GLU A 152 12.13 -27.23 7.34
CA GLU A 152 13.50 -26.81 7.02
C GLU A 152 14.46 -27.95 7.35
N THR A 153 15.23 -28.39 6.35
CA THR A 153 16.19 -29.47 6.46
C THR A 153 17.64 -28.99 6.38
N GLY A 154 17.85 -27.72 6.00
CA GLY A 154 19.19 -27.12 6.00
C GLY A 154 19.18 -25.62 5.73
N TYR A 155 20.24 -24.95 6.18
CA TYR A 155 20.46 -23.53 6.00
C TYR A 155 21.93 -23.23 5.71
N VAL A 156 22.21 -22.45 4.65
CA VAL A 156 23.56 -21.99 4.29
C VAL A 156 23.64 -20.48 4.46
N GLN A 157 24.29 -20.04 5.54
CA GLN A 157 24.35 -18.64 5.96
C GLN A 157 24.95 -17.68 4.92
N THR A 158 26.07 -18.06 4.28
CA THR A 158 26.80 -17.19 3.34
C THR A 158 25.96 -16.75 2.14
N GLY A 159 25.00 -17.59 1.71
CA GLY A 159 24.06 -17.26 0.63
C GLY A 159 22.63 -17.01 1.10
N GLY A 160 22.34 -17.17 2.40
CA GLY A 160 20.98 -17.20 2.93
C GLY A 160 20.12 -18.27 2.23
N ILE A 161 20.67 -19.45 1.94
CA ILE A 161 19.96 -20.48 1.17
C ILE A 161 19.29 -21.43 2.15
N HIS A 162 17.96 -21.50 2.09
CA HIS A 162 17.15 -22.42 2.88
C HIS A 162 16.82 -23.65 2.06
N THR A 163 17.00 -24.83 2.64
CA THR A 163 16.59 -26.12 2.07
C THR A 163 15.35 -26.59 2.83
N THR A 164 14.26 -26.79 2.12
CA THR A 164 12.95 -27.12 2.69
C THR A 164 12.40 -28.36 2.03
N GLU A 165 11.86 -29.28 2.83
CA GLU A 165 11.00 -30.36 2.37
C GLU A 165 9.53 -29.91 2.47
N ALA A 166 8.81 -29.92 1.36
CA ALA A 166 7.35 -29.81 1.34
C ALA A 166 6.74 -31.20 1.23
N ASN A 167 5.98 -31.60 2.25
CA ASN A 167 5.13 -32.76 2.22
C ASN A 167 3.71 -32.35 1.81
N TYR A 168 3.23 -32.90 0.70
CA TYR A 168 1.91 -32.64 0.12
C TYR A 168 1.05 -33.91 0.09
N SER A 169 1.31 -34.86 0.99
CA SER A 169 0.57 -36.12 1.07
C SER A 169 -0.94 -35.94 1.30
N SER A 170 -1.32 -34.89 2.04
CA SER A 170 -2.70 -34.48 2.33
C SER A 170 -3.44 -33.92 1.11
N VAL A 171 -2.71 -33.42 0.11
CA VAL A 171 -3.32 -32.85 -1.09
C VAL A 171 -3.62 -33.98 -2.08
N ALA A 172 -4.87 -34.43 -2.10
CA ALA A 172 -5.31 -35.59 -2.88
C ALA A 172 -4.94 -35.46 -4.37
N GLU A 173 -5.21 -34.29 -4.96
CA GLU A 173 -5.04 -33.99 -6.40
C GLU A 173 -3.69 -33.34 -6.75
N ALA A 174 -2.76 -33.22 -5.79
CA ALA A 174 -1.47 -32.61 -6.07
C ALA A 174 -0.64 -33.45 -7.04
N ASN A 175 -0.46 -32.93 -8.25
CA ASN A 175 0.46 -33.46 -9.23
C ASN A 175 1.90 -32.99 -8.88
N PRO A 176 2.88 -33.90 -8.71
CA PRO A 176 4.27 -33.55 -8.41
C PRO A 176 4.87 -32.54 -9.38
N ASN A 177 4.53 -32.60 -10.67
CA ASN A 177 5.02 -31.65 -11.67
C ASN A 177 4.47 -30.23 -11.44
N ASN A 178 3.22 -30.11 -10.96
CA ASN A 178 2.63 -28.82 -10.64
C ASN A 178 3.27 -28.21 -9.40
N VAL A 179 3.61 -29.04 -8.41
CA VAL A 179 4.34 -28.63 -7.19
C VAL A 179 5.74 -28.14 -7.56
N ALA A 180 6.48 -28.92 -8.37
CA ALA A 180 7.80 -28.53 -8.86
C ALA A 180 7.75 -27.20 -9.65
N ALA A 181 6.77 -27.05 -10.54
CA ALA A 181 6.59 -25.83 -11.31
C ALA A 181 6.25 -24.63 -10.40
N ALA A 182 5.48 -24.83 -9.33
CA ALA A 182 5.19 -23.77 -8.36
C ALA A 182 6.45 -23.32 -7.62
N ILE A 183 7.29 -24.26 -7.17
CA ILE A 183 8.59 -23.97 -6.53
C ILE A 183 9.49 -23.17 -7.48
N VAL A 184 9.62 -23.59 -8.73
CA VAL A 184 10.46 -22.90 -9.72
C VAL A 184 9.93 -21.50 -10.03
N ARG A 185 8.60 -21.33 -10.18
CA ARG A 185 7.98 -20.00 -10.38
C ARG A 185 8.18 -19.08 -9.16
N ALA A 186 8.24 -19.65 -7.96
CA ALA A 186 8.55 -18.90 -6.75
C ALA A 186 10.05 -18.56 -6.62
N GLY A 187 10.89 -18.93 -7.59
CA GLY A 187 12.32 -18.65 -7.60
C GLY A 187 13.16 -19.68 -6.83
N GLY A 188 12.60 -20.84 -6.52
CA GLY A 188 13.30 -21.96 -5.90
C GLY A 188 13.90 -22.95 -6.89
N THR A 189 14.78 -23.83 -6.39
CA THR A 189 15.36 -24.93 -7.16
C THR A 189 14.98 -26.26 -6.53
N VAL A 190 14.33 -27.15 -7.29
CA VAL A 190 13.99 -28.50 -6.82
C VAL A 190 15.26 -29.36 -6.76
N ILE A 191 15.53 -29.95 -5.60
CA ILE A 191 16.67 -30.85 -5.34
C ILE A 191 16.25 -32.30 -5.51
N ASN A 192 15.09 -32.66 -4.96
CA ASN A 192 14.59 -34.02 -4.94
C ASN A 192 13.06 -34.06 -5.06
N ASN A 193 12.55 -35.08 -5.76
CA ASN A 193 11.13 -35.33 -5.93
C ASN A 193 10.83 -36.79 -5.58
N ASP A 194 10.30 -37.02 -4.38
CA ASP A 194 9.76 -38.31 -3.95
C ASP A 194 8.26 -38.32 -4.24
N ALA A 195 7.92 -38.64 -5.48
CA ALA A 195 6.53 -38.67 -5.94
C ALA A 195 5.70 -39.77 -5.25
N ILE A 196 6.34 -40.81 -4.71
CA ILE A 196 5.67 -41.93 -4.02
C ILE A 196 5.16 -41.45 -2.66
N ASN A 197 6.04 -40.82 -1.87
CA ASN A 197 5.68 -40.30 -0.55
C ASN A 197 5.10 -38.89 -0.60
N LYS A 198 4.92 -38.31 -1.79
CA LYS A 198 4.44 -36.95 -2.01
C LYS A 198 5.27 -35.90 -1.25
N LYS A 199 6.59 -35.99 -1.39
CA LYS A 199 7.55 -35.07 -0.78
C LYS A 199 8.44 -34.41 -1.83
N MET A 200 8.68 -33.12 -1.68
CA MET A 200 9.57 -32.37 -2.56
C MET A 200 10.57 -31.56 -1.74
N THR A 201 11.86 -31.77 -2.00
CA THR A 201 12.94 -31.00 -1.38
C THR A 201 13.41 -29.93 -2.35
N PHE A 202 13.52 -28.69 -1.89
CA PHE A 202 13.93 -27.57 -2.72
C PHE A 202 14.77 -26.56 -1.94
N THR A 203 15.52 -25.73 -2.65
CA THR A 203 16.23 -24.58 -2.09
C THR A 203 15.58 -23.26 -2.50
N ILE A 204 15.60 -22.28 -1.60
CA ILE A 204 15.22 -20.89 -1.88
C ILE A 204 16.25 -19.96 -1.21
N PRO A 205 16.85 -19.00 -1.96
CA PRO A 205 17.69 -17.98 -1.37
C PRO A 205 16.84 -16.88 -0.73
N ARG A 206 17.34 -16.32 0.38
CA ARG A 206 16.73 -15.20 1.10
C ARG A 206 16.41 -14.00 0.22
N SER A 207 17.26 -13.69 -0.76
CA SER A 207 17.02 -12.57 -1.68
C SER A 207 15.68 -12.73 -2.39
N THR A 208 15.34 -13.94 -2.84
CA THR A 208 14.05 -14.22 -3.49
C THR A 208 12.87 -13.94 -2.56
N VAL A 209 12.98 -14.34 -1.29
CA VAL A 209 11.92 -14.12 -0.29
C VAL A 209 11.76 -12.63 0.01
N LEU A 210 12.87 -11.91 0.23
CA LEU A 210 12.84 -10.47 0.51
C LEU A 210 12.37 -9.64 -0.69
N ASP A 211 12.79 -9.99 -1.91
CA ASP A 211 12.35 -9.32 -3.13
C ASP A 211 10.85 -9.53 -3.37
N LYS A 212 10.35 -10.74 -3.10
CA LYS A 212 8.91 -11.01 -3.19
C LYS A 212 8.14 -10.25 -2.11
N PHE A 213 8.61 -10.27 -0.86
CA PHE A 213 8.01 -9.48 0.21
C PHE A 213 7.95 -7.98 -0.14
N LYS A 214 9.04 -7.44 -0.70
CA LYS A 214 9.09 -6.06 -1.20
C LYS A 214 8.10 -5.81 -2.32
N GLY A 215 7.99 -6.73 -3.27
CA GLY A 215 7.03 -6.67 -4.36
C GLY A 215 5.60 -6.59 -3.85
N ASP A 216 5.23 -7.47 -2.91
CA ASP A 216 3.91 -7.52 -2.29
C ASP A 216 3.59 -6.25 -1.49
N VAL A 217 4.53 -5.76 -0.68
CA VAL A 217 4.38 -4.47 0.00
C VAL A 217 4.16 -3.37 -1.03
N GLY A 218 4.92 -3.38 -2.14
CA GLY A 218 4.73 -2.42 -3.23
C GLY A 218 3.36 -2.51 -3.89
N GLU A 219 2.92 -3.69 -4.31
CA GLU A 219 1.65 -3.86 -5.04
C GLU A 219 0.44 -3.46 -4.18
N LYS A 220 0.45 -3.78 -2.88
CA LYS A 220 -0.64 -3.41 -1.96
C LYS A 220 -0.67 -1.92 -1.63
N THR A 221 0.33 -1.15 -2.05
CA THR A 221 0.53 0.24 -1.62
C THR A 221 0.54 1.21 -2.81
N TYR A 222 1.08 0.80 -3.96
CA TYR A 222 1.16 1.61 -5.19
C TYR A 222 -0.05 1.51 -6.15
N GLY A 223 -1.13 0.80 -5.79
CA GLY A 223 -2.36 0.81 -6.60
C GLY A 223 -3.13 2.14 -6.48
N PRO A 224 -3.50 2.83 -7.59
CA PRO A 224 -4.37 4.01 -7.51
C PRO A 224 -5.79 3.56 -7.16
N PHE A 225 -6.16 3.71 -5.89
CA PHE A 225 -7.50 3.36 -5.42
C PHE A 225 -8.56 4.43 -5.78
N ALA A 226 -8.14 5.66 -6.07
CA ALA A 226 -9.01 6.76 -6.50
C ALA A 226 -8.24 7.85 -7.25
N CYS A 227 -8.94 8.63 -8.09
CA CYS A 227 -8.36 9.76 -8.82
C CYS A 227 -7.75 10.81 -7.87
N ARG A 228 -8.29 10.97 -6.65
CA ARG A 228 -7.80 11.90 -5.61
C ARG A 228 -7.97 11.32 -4.20
N ALA A 229 -7.04 11.66 -3.29
CA ALA A 229 -7.03 11.20 -1.90
C ALA A 229 -8.09 11.86 -1.01
N THR A 230 -8.51 13.08 -1.38
CA THR A 230 -9.52 13.83 -0.62
C THR A 230 -10.62 14.31 -1.54
N ILE A 231 -11.84 14.33 -1.03
CA ILE A 231 -13.03 14.87 -1.71
C ILE A 231 -13.73 15.84 -0.77
N LEU A 232 -14.19 16.98 -1.27
CA LEU A 232 -15.11 17.81 -0.50
C LEU A 232 -16.50 17.18 -0.54
N THR A 233 -17.24 17.25 0.57
CA THR A 233 -18.65 16.82 0.56
C THR A 233 -19.44 17.55 -0.52
N PRO A 234 -20.43 16.89 -1.15
CA PRO A 234 -21.33 17.55 -2.08
C PRO A 234 -21.97 18.82 -1.49
N ALA A 235 -22.35 18.77 -0.21
CA ALA A 235 -22.93 19.90 0.51
C ALA A 235 -21.96 21.09 0.66
N ALA A 236 -20.67 20.83 0.93
CA ALA A 236 -19.66 21.89 0.96
C ALA A 236 -19.47 22.52 -0.42
N VAL A 237 -19.45 21.71 -1.49
CA VAL A 237 -19.38 22.22 -2.86
C VAL A 237 -20.60 23.09 -3.18
N ASP A 238 -21.81 22.66 -2.82
CA ASP A 238 -23.04 23.42 -3.02
C ASP A 238 -23.05 24.75 -2.25
N ALA A 239 -22.49 24.78 -1.05
CA ALA A 239 -22.31 26.02 -0.29
C ALA A 239 -21.37 27.01 -0.99
N ILE A 240 -20.32 26.52 -1.66
CA ILE A 240 -19.41 27.38 -2.44
C ILE A 240 -20.13 27.92 -3.68
N ILE A 241 -20.91 27.08 -4.38
CA ILE A 241 -21.73 27.50 -5.52
C ILE A 241 -22.70 28.60 -5.09
N ALA A 242 -23.41 28.41 -3.98
CA ALA A 242 -24.36 29.39 -3.44
C ALA A 242 -23.69 30.73 -3.04
N ALA A 243 -22.41 30.70 -2.67
CA ALA A 243 -21.61 31.90 -2.38
C ALA A 243 -21.09 32.63 -3.64
N GLY A 244 -21.51 32.23 -4.84
CA GLY A 244 -21.05 32.81 -6.10
C GLY A 244 -19.85 32.06 -6.71
N GLY A 245 -19.59 30.83 -6.26
CA GLY A 245 -18.56 29.96 -6.82
C GLY A 245 -17.15 30.21 -6.28
N ASN A 246 -16.98 31.14 -5.33
CA ASN A 246 -15.71 31.43 -4.67
C ASN A 246 -15.92 31.68 -3.17
N ILE A 247 -15.11 31.04 -2.33
CA ILE A 247 -15.15 31.27 -0.90
C ILE A 247 -13.76 31.22 -0.26
N THR A 248 -13.59 31.98 0.83
CA THR A 248 -12.41 31.90 1.69
C THR A 248 -12.72 31.15 2.98
N ARG A 249 -11.81 30.24 3.37
CA ARG A 249 -11.89 29.42 4.59
C ARG A 249 -10.51 29.27 5.21
N THR A 250 -10.46 28.90 6.49
CA THR A 250 -9.22 28.50 7.17
C THR A 250 -8.97 26.99 6.99
N LYS A 251 -7.74 26.52 7.22
CA LYS A 251 -7.38 25.09 7.20
C LYS A 251 -8.30 24.25 8.08
N ALA A 252 -8.60 24.74 9.28
CA ALA A 252 -9.48 24.04 10.21
C ALA A 252 -10.90 23.87 9.65
N GLN A 253 -11.42 24.89 8.96
CA GLN A 253 -12.73 24.81 8.32
C GLN A 253 -12.71 23.88 7.10
N VAL A 254 -11.66 23.94 6.28
CA VAL A 254 -11.52 23.06 5.11
C VAL A 254 -11.36 21.60 5.54
N ALA A 255 -10.61 21.32 6.60
CA ALA A 255 -10.45 19.98 7.16
C ALA A 255 -11.80 19.37 7.61
N SER A 256 -12.77 20.19 8.01
CA SER A 256 -14.12 19.73 8.36
C SER A 256 -14.99 19.35 7.15
N TYR A 257 -14.61 19.76 5.94
CA TYR A 257 -15.34 19.49 4.70
C TYR A 257 -14.69 18.41 3.84
N LEU A 258 -13.41 18.11 4.10
CA LEU A 258 -12.64 17.12 3.38
C LEU A 258 -12.91 15.73 3.96
N HIS A 259 -13.34 14.83 3.09
CA HIS A 259 -13.50 13.42 3.38
C HIS A 259 -12.33 12.63 2.81
N ASP A 260 -11.90 11.63 3.57
CA ASP A 260 -11.10 10.54 3.04
C ASP A 260 -12.00 9.62 2.24
N ARG A 261 -11.64 9.36 0.99
CA ARG A 261 -12.34 8.40 0.14
C ARG A 261 -12.23 6.95 0.65
N LEU A 262 -11.37 6.69 1.64
CA LEU A 262 -11.27 5.39 2.33
C LEU A 262 -12.36 5.18 3.39
N THR A 263 -12.94 6.27 3.92
CA THR A 263 -13.91 6.20 5.03
C THR A 263 -15.36 6.39 4.62
N ASP A 264 -15.60 6.80 3.36
CA ASP A 264 -16.92 6.84 2.72
C ASP A 264 -17.20 5.53 1.97
#